data_AF-A0A817JQ38-F1
#
_entry.id   AF-A0A817JQ38-F1
#
_cell.length_a   1.000
_cell.length_b   1.000
_cell.length_c   1.000
_cell.angle_alpha   90.00
_cell.angle_beta   90.00
_cell.angle_gamma   90.00
#
_symmetry.space_group_name_H-M   'P 1'
#
loop_
_entity.id
_entity.type
_entity.pdbx_description
1 polymer ?
#
loop_
_entity_poly.entity_id
_entity_poly.type
_entity_poly.pdbx_seq_one_letter_code
_entity_poly.pdbx_strand_id
1 'polypeptide(L)' 'HGARIAHKITSDVTHVICAKPNVDDTKLNERINVFKKINRERSTRFHLVSYEWIKNCIQNQRLLKELPYAL' A
#
# COMPACT_ATOMS: atom_id res chain seq x y z
N HIS A 1 2.19 4.81 -16.33
CA HIS A 1 0.84 5.13 -15.79
C HIS A 1 0.77 6.40 -14.93
N GLY A 2 1.74 7.33 -14.96
CA GLY A 2 1.58 8.69 -14.40
C GLY A 2 1.61 8.86 -12.86
N ALA A 3 1.79 7.80 -12.07
CA ALA A 3 1.91 7.92 -10.62
C ALA A 3 3.24 8.56 -10.17
N ARG A 4 3.21 9.34 -9.08
CA ARG A 4 4.40 9.91 -8.44
C ARG A 4 4.88 8.99 -7.32
N ILE A 5 6.16 8.63 -7.35
CA ILE A 5 6.79 7.79 -6.33
C ILE A 5 7.41 8.70 -5.27
N ALA A 6 7.04 8.49 -4.01
CA ALA A 6 7.64 9.20 -2.87
C ALA A 6 8.62 8.28 -2.14
N HIS A 7 9.77 8.81 -1.72
CA HIS A 7 10.77 8.07 -0.94
C HIS A 7 10.52 8.13 0.58
N LYS A 8 9.61 9.00 1.03
CA LYS A 8 9.22 9.20 2.42
C LYS A 8 7.70 9.32 2.52
N ILE A 9 7.13 8.93 3.65
CA ILE A 9 5.70 9.08 3.91
C ILE A 9 5.43 10.53 4.31
N THR A 10 4.99 11.34 3.35
CA THR A 10 4.56 12.73 3.53
C THR A 10 3.04 12.85 3.60
N SER A 11 2.50 14.02 3.95
CA SER A 11 1.06 14.24 4.12
C SER A 11 0.24 14.06 2.84
N ASP A 12 0.86 14.21 1.67
CA ASP A 12 0.27 14.08 0.35
C ASP A 12 0.37 12.66 -0.24
N VAL A 13 0.99 11.71 0.47
CA VAL A 13 0.98 10.29 0.08
C VAL A 13 -0.43 9.72 0.22
N THR A 14 -0.94 9.17 -0.88
CA THR A 14 -2.28 8.57 -0.95
C THR A 14 -2.26 7.04 -0.89
N HIS A 15 -1.15 6.40 -1.29
CA HIS A 15 -1.02 4.94 -1.31
C HIS A 15 0.35 4.52 -0.77
N VAL A 16 0.35 3.49 0.08
CA VAL A 16 1.55 2.76 0.49
C VAL A 16 1.44 1.35 -0.07
N ILE A 17 2.46 0.97 -0.85
CA ILE A 17 2.51 -0.31 -1.55
C ILE A 17 3.45 -1.25 -0.80
N CYS A 18 2.98 -2.44 -0.46
CA CYS A 18 3.76 -3.45 0.27
C CYS A 18 3.61 -4.84 -0.37
N ALA A 19 4.47 -5.78 0.02
CA ALA A 19 4.21 -7.19 -0.26
C ALA A 19 3.07 -7.69 0.63
N LYS A 20 2.26 -8.62 0.13
CA LYS A 20 1.31 -9.34 0.95
C LYS A 20 2.09 -10.20 1.95
N PRO A 21 1.85 -10.06 3.27
CA PRO A 21 2.59 -10.81 4.26
C PRO A 21 2.21 -12.29 4.17
N ASN A 22 3.21 -13.16 4.22
CA ASN A 22 3.02 -14.56 4.56
C ASN A 22 3.01 -14.70 6.09
N VAL A 23 2.41 -15.78 6.61
CA VAL A 23 2.26 -16.01 8.05
C VAL A 23 3.61 -15.98 8.77
N ASP A 24 4.67 -16.44 8.11
CA ASP A 24 6.01 -16.57 8.70
C ASP A 24 6.91 -15.33 8.51
N ASP A 25 6.45 -14.29 7.80
CA ASP A 25 7.26 -13.08 7.58
C ASP A 25 7.04 -12.05 8.70
N THR A 26 7.61 -12.34 9.87
CA THR A 26 7.47 -11.49 11.06
C THR A 26 7.92 -10.04 10.80
N LYS A 27 9.01 -9.84 10.04
CA LYS A 27 9.54 -8.50 9.73
C LYS A 27 8.59 -7.70 8.86
N LEU A 28 8.00 -8.31 7.84
CA LEU A 28 7.03 -7.65 6.98
C LEU A 28 5.74 -7.33 7.74
N ASN A 29 5.27 -8.25 8.60
CA ASN A 29 4.11 -8.02 9.45
C ASN A 29 4.32 -6.84 10.42
N GLU A 30 5.48 -6.76 11.07
CA GLU A 30 5.85 -5.61 11.93
C GLU A 30 5.83 -4.30 11.13
N ARG A 31 6.41 -4.29 9.93
CA ARG A 31 6.44 -3.09 9.09
C ARG A 31 5.05 -2.64 8.64
N ILE A 32 4.17 -3.58 8.29
CA ILE A 32 2.77 -3.30 7.97
C ILE A 32 2.06 -2.69 9.18
N ASN A 33 2.29 -3.22 10.37
CA ASN A 33 1.72 -2.66 11.61
C ASN A 33 2.22 -1.24 11.89
N VAL A 34 3.49 -0.94 11.61
CA VAL A 34 4.02 0.44 11.68
C VAL A 34 3.26 1.35 10.71
N PHE A 35 3.04 0.94 9.46
CA PHE A 35 2.26 1.74 8.51
C PHE A 35 0.80 1.92 8.95
N LYS A 36 0.16 0.87 9.49
CA LYS A 36 -1.19 0.98 10.06
C LYS A 36 -1.25 2.00 11.20
N LYS A 37 -0.24 2.03 12.08
CA LYS A 37 -0.14 3.01 13.16
C LYS A 37 0.00 4.43 12.60
N ILE A 38 0.96 4.66 11.70
CA ILE A 38 1.14 5.96 11.02
C ILE A 38 -0.16 6.40 10.37
N ASN A 39 -0.88 5.49 9.70
CA ASN A 39 -2.11 5.83 9.00
C ASN A 39 -3.24 6.26 9.94
N ARG A 40 -3.31 5.69 11.15
CA ARG A 40 -4.30 6.07 12.17
C ARG A 40 -4.05 7.48 12.74
N GLU A 41 -2.79 7.89 12.79
CA GLU A 41 -2.36 9.19 13.35
C GLU A 41 -2.50 10.35 12.36
N ARG A 42 -2.77 10.07 11.08
CA ARG A 42 -2.90 11.08 10.02
C ARG A 42 -4.30 11.68 9.96
N SER A 43 -4.36 12.97 9.59
CA SER A 43 -5.60 13.65 9.23
C SER A 43 -6.25 13.06 7.97
N THR A 44 -5.43 12.66 6.98
CA THR A 44 -5.88 11.99 5.76
C THR A 44 -5.24 10.61 5.66
N ARG A 45 -6.09 9.58 5.63
CA ARG A 45 -5.64 8.19 5.53
C ARG A 45 -5.15 7.90 4.12
N PHE A 46 -4.04 7.19 4.02
CA PHE A 46 -3.61 6.56 2.78
C PHE A 46 -4.14 5.13 2.68
N HIS A 47 -4.18 4.60 1.46
CA HIS A 47 -4.53 3.21 1.21
C HIS A 47 -3.29 2.34 1.36
N LEU A 48 -3.38 1.25 2.13
CA LEU A 48 -2.28 0.30 2.33
C LEU A 48 -2.62 -0.97 1.54
N VAL A 49 -1.90 -1.21 0.44
CA VAL A 49 -2.25 -2.24 -0.54
C VAL A 49 -1.05 -3.06 -1.00
N SER A 50 -1.31 -4.29 -1.44
CA SER A 50 -0.34 -5.20 -2.04
C SER A 50 0.16 -4.68 -3.40
N TYR A 51 1.44 -4.89 -3.72
CA TYR A 51 1.99 -4.58 -5.05
C TYR A 51 1.28 -5.36 -6.17
N GLU A 52 0.60 -6.45 -5.85
CA GLU A 52 -0.23 -7.20 -6.79
C GLU A 52 -1.32 -6.34 -7.44
N TRP A 53 -1.81 -5.31 -6.74
CA TRP A 53 -2.78 -4.37 -7.31
C TRP A 53 -2.21 -3.64 -8.53
N ILE A 54 -1.00 -3.09 -8.41
CA ILE A 54 -0.32 -2.39 -9.51
C ILE A 54 -0.04 -3.37 -10.64
N LYS A 55 0.49 -4.55 -10.33
CA LYS A 55 0.77 -5.60 -11.32
C LYS A 55 -0.49 -5.92 -12.14
N ASN A 56 -1.62 -6.11 -11.47
CA ASN A 56 -2.88 -6.46 -12.12
C ASN A 56 -3.47 -5.26 -12.88
N CYS A 57 -3.33 -4.02 -12.41
CA CYS A 57 -3.75 -2.84 -13.16
C CYS A 57 -3.00 -2.70 -14.48
N ILE A 58 -1.68 -2.94 -14.46
CA ILE A 58 -0.83 -2.92 -15.66
C ILE A 58 -1.27 -4.02 -16.62
N GLN A 59 -1.40 -5.26 -16.12
CA GLN A 59 -1.78 -6.43 -16.94
C GLN A 59 -3.16 -6.28 -17.57
N ASN A 60 -4.13 -5.73 -16.85
CA ASN A 60 -5.50 -5.55 -17.33
C ASN A 60 -5.70 -4.21 -18.08
N GLN A 61 -4.64 -3.40 -18.23
CA GLN A 61 -4.68 -2.07 -18.84
C GLN A 61 -5.79 -1.15 -18.29
N ARG A 62 -6.16 -1.32 -17.02
CA ARG A 62 -7.23 -0.55 -16.37
C ARG A 62 -6.98 -0.42 -14.89
N LEU A 63 -7.55 0.62 -14.28
CA LEU A 63 -7.53 0.78 -12.82
C LEU A 63 -8.50 -0.20 -12.17
N LEU A 64 -7.98 -1.10 -11.35
CA LEU A 64 -8.76 -2.08 -10.60
C LEU A 64 -9.15 -1.53 -9.22
N LYS A 65 -10.19 -2.10 -8.62
CA LYS A 65 -10.56 -1.80 -7.23
C LYS A 65 -9.46 -2.27 -6.27
N GLU A 66 -9.22 -1.47 -5.23
CA GLU A 66 -8.13 -1.70 -4.28
C GLU A 66 -8.46 -2.67 -3.15
N LEU A 67 -9.74 -2.75 -2.74
CA LEU A 67 -10.19 -3.55 -1.60
C LEU A 67 -9.68 -5.02 -1.61
N PRO A 68 -9.65 -5.75 -2.73
CA PRO A 68 -9.11 -7.12 -2.77
C PRO A 68 -7.61 -7.23 -2.44
N TYR A 69 -6.89 -6.12 -2.45
CA TYR A 69 -5.45 -6.02 -2.26
C TYR A 69 -5.08 -5.30 -0.95
N ALA A 70 -6.06 -4.91 -0.12
CA ALA A 70 -5.81 -4.21 1.14
C ALA A 70 -5.03 -5.07 2.14
N LEU A 71 -4.18 -4.43 2.96
CA LEU A 71 -3.32 -5.06 3.96
C LEU A 71 -3.61 -4.61 5.40
#